data_AF-A0A966AX85-F1
#
_entry.id   AF-A0A966AX85-F1
#
_cell.length_a   1.000
_cell.length_b   1.000
_cell.length_c   1.000
_cell.angle_alpha   90.00
_cell.angle_beta   90.00
_cell.angle_gamma   90.00
#
_symmetry.space_group_name_H-M   'P 1'
#
loop_
_entity.id
_entity.type
_entity.pdbx_description
1 polymer ?
#
loop_
_entity_poly.entity_id
_entity_poly.type
_entity_poly.pdbx_seq_one_letter_code
_entity_poly.pdbx_strand_id
1 'polypeptide(L)'
;MLKNSGLKRALFLSVILSLVQSSFVQAQPCDPGGGLGGSGTDVIIGDLVGTSNYGAAGGFHAYSVGTTSCNIGTEPLLWISSTNEHPVIGQNLYRLHDGRFEQIGMSWLKHGFLALAGNICGCGCINPGTGSLLGVGCSDPYSSGLNGQQGGLGPRSEVFDVANGLFQYPIINSGLIADTTSKRLRVATNDIDPVAFPGATFIVEGQYVTVDDSAAGNANNNCSYRAVSFGATGNRNMSLLGTTERQQPGIQAWQDLDPQVTLTEVIDADNGLVIVGYRVTELGGGQFAYEYAIYNMNSTRNVRSFEFPLAGGVTLNGLGATHPIYHSGEPYSNAAWVANQGAGTLSWSTETEAQNVNANAIRWSTMHSFRFVANAPATTV
;
A
#
# COMPACT_ATOMS: atom_id res chain seq x y z
N MET A 1 90.94 2.96 -24.40
CA MET A 1 90.31 4.26 -24.74
C MET A 1 89.04 4.00 -25.53
N LEU A 2 87.87 4.37 -24.99
CA LEU A 2 86.58 4.66 -25.68
C LEU A 2 85.98 3.50 -26.51
N LYS A 3 84.71 3.08 -26.41
CA LYS A 3 83.46 3.81 -26.13
C LYS A 3 82.35 2.80 -25.76
N ASN A 4 81.58 3.12 -24.73
CA ASN A 4 80.24 2.59 -24.47
C ASN A 4 79.26 3.06 -25.55
N SER A 5 78.48 2.17 -26.15
CA SER A 5 77.27 2.51 -26.93
C SER A 5 76.05 1.85 -26.30
N GLY A 6 75.38 2.61 -25.44
CA GLY A 6 74.10 2.23 -24.83
C GLY A 6 72.95 2.31 -25.84
N LEU A 7 72.20 1.22 -25.95
CA LEU A 7 71.00 1.09 -26.75
C LEU A 7 69.81 1.75 -26.02
N LYS A 8 69.36 2.92 -26.47
CA LYS A 8 68.13 3.55 -25.95
C LYS A 8 66.91 3.01 -26.70
N ARG A 9 66.09 2.19 -26.03
CA ARG A 9 64.74 1.82 -26.51
C ARG A 9 63.78 2.97 -26.15
N ALA A 10 63.17 3.58 -27.16
CA ALA A 10 62.07 4.52 -26.98
C ALA A 10 60.78 3.73 -26.75
N LEU A 11 60.15 3.92 -25.59
CA LEU A 11 58.84 3.36 -25.25
C LEU A 11 57.79 4.40 -25.68
N PHE A 12 56.99 4.09 -26.70
CA PHE A 12 55.81 4.90 -27.05
C PHE A 12 54.69 4.60 -26.04
N LEU A 13 54.40 5.56 -25.18
CA LEU A 13 53.25 5.51 -24.26
C LEU A 13 52.02 5.98 -25.06
N SER A 14 51.18 5.04 -25.51
CA SER A 14 49.85 5.38 -26.03
C SER A 14 48.91 5.57 -24.84
N VAL A 15 48.52 6.83 -24.59
CA VAL A 15 47.45 7.15 -23.64
C VAL A 15 46.13 6.83 -24.32
N ILE A 16 45.53 5.68 -23.98
CA ILE A 16 44.14 5.39 -24.34
C ILE A 16 43.27 6.17 -23.35
N LEU A 17 42.68 7.27 -23.82
CA LEU A 17 41.66 8.01 -23.07
C LEU A 17 40.36 7.20 -23.16
N SER A 18 40.10 6.36 -22.17
CA SER A 18 38.81 5.70 -21.99
C SER A 18 37.77 6.76 -21.61
N LEU A 19 37.02 7.22 -22.61
CA LEU A 19 35.76 7.93 -22.38
C LEU A 19 34.79 6.94 -21.73
N VAL A 20 34.70 6.98 -20.40
CA VAL A 20 33.56 6.42 -19.68
C VAL A 20 32.38 7.34 -20.00
N GLN A 21 31.57 6.98 -21.01
CA GLN A 21 30.24 7.55 -21.11
C GLN A 21 29.42 6.95 -19.97
N SER A 22 29.31 7.69 -18.87
CA SER A 22 28.22 7.45 -17.92
C SER A 22 26.94 7.84 -18.63
N SER A 23 26.21 6.85 -19.16
CA SER A 23 24.83 7.01 -19.58
C SER A 23 24.04 7.38 -18.32
N PHE A 24 23.76 8.66 -18.13
CA PHE A 24 22.76 9.08 -17.16
C PHE A 24 21.42 8.61 -17.72
N VAL A 25 20.86 7.51 -17.18
CA VAL A 25 19.46 7.18 -17.42
C VAL A 25 18.66 8.28 -16.74
N GLN A 26 18.15 9.21 -17.55
CA GLN A 26 17.40 10.33 -17.03
C GLN A 26 16.01 9.83 -16.66
N ALA A 27 15.62 10.02 -15.38
CA ALA A 27 14.25 9.85 -14.92
C ALA A 27 13.27 10.52 -15.89
N GLN A 28 12.11 9.90 -16.10
CA GLN A 28 11.08 10.49 -16.95
C GLN A 28 10.63 11.80 -16.30
N PRO A 29 10.61 12.95 -17.01
CA PRO A 29 10.29 14.25 -16.41
C PRO A 29 8.81 14.42 -16.01
N CYS A 30 8.03 13.34 -15.93
CA CYS A 30 6.65 13.41 -15.48
C CYS A 30 6.60 13.28 -13.96
N ASP A 31 5.95 14.27 -13.35
CA ASP A 31 5.65 14.30 -11.94
C ASP A 31 4.15 14.60 -11.75
N PRO A 32 3.28 13.60 -11.94
CA PRO A 32 1.86 13.80 -11.82
C PRO A 32 1.36 13.87 -10.37
N GLY A 33 2.21 13.62 -9.36
CA GLY A 33 1.81 13.45 -7.96
C GLY A 33 2.81 13.95 -6.91
N GLY A 34 3.77 14.79 -7.27
CA GLY A 34 4.84 15.31 -6.39
C GLY A 34 6.08 14.41 -6.26
N GLY A 35 6.17 13.33 -7.04
CA GLY A 35 7.32 12.45 -7.19
C GLY A 35 7.63 12.21 -8.68
N LEU A 36 8.89 12.40 -9.07
CA LEU A 36 9.39 12.09 -10.41
C LEU A 36 9.38 10.58 -10.63
N GLY A 37 8.99 10.15 -11.83
CA GLY A 37 9.05 8.74 -12.18
C GLY A 37 10.47 8.18 -12.16
N GLY A 38 10.59 6.95 -11.68
CA GLY A 38 11.85 6.24 -11.56
C GLY A 38 12.49 5.86 -12.89
N SER A 39 13.73 5.37 -12.80
CA SER A 39 14.37 4.67 -13.93
C SER A 39 13.70 3.31 -14.12
N GLY A 40 13.55 2.87 -15.36
CA GLY A 40 12.88 1.60 -15.68
C GLY A 40 11.36 1.76 -15.70
N THR A 41 10.64 0.71 -15.34
CA THR A 41 9.17 0.70 -15.27
C THR A 41 8.69 1.28 -13.95
N ASP A 42 7.65 2.12 -13.96
CA ASP A 42 7.12 2.75 -12.75
C ASP A 42 5.59 2.86 -12.85
N VAL A 43 4.87 2.03 -12.11
CA VAL A 43 3.40 2.03 -12.08
C VAL A 43 2.87 2.80 -10.89
N ILE A 44 2.07 3.82 -11.18
CA ILE A 44 1.31 4.53 -10.15
C ILE A 44 -0.18 4.41 -10.40
N ILE A 45 -0.99 4.74 -9.40
CA ILE A 45 -2.41 5.04 -9.60
C ILE A 45 -2.54 6.52 -9.96
N GLY A 46 -2.83 6.79 -11.23
CA GLY A 46 -3.07 8.13 -11.73
C GLY A 46 -4.45 8.68 -11.38
N ASP A 47 -5.46 7.84 -11.18
CA ASP A 47 -6.78 8.27 -10.72
C ASP A 47 -7.58 7.11 -10.12
N LEU A 48 -8.33 7.40 -9.07
CA LEU A 48 -9.37 6.53 -8.51
C LEU A 48 -10.71 7.05 -9.02
N VAL A 49 -11.39 6.30 -9.86
CA VAL A 49 -12.52 6.80 -10.68
C VAL A 49 -13.77 5.94 -10.59
N GLY A 50 -14.91 6.57 -10.41
CA GLY A 50 -16.20 5.89 -10.31
C GLY A 50 -16.30 4.92 -9.13
N THR A 51 -17.53 4.52 -8.82
CA THR A 51 -17.81 3.54 -7.76
C THR A 51 -18.87 2.57 -8.21
N SER A 52 -18.78 1.32 -7.75
CA SER A 52 -19.86 0.34 -7.82
C SER A 52 -20.28 -0.06 -6.42
N ASN A 53 -21.58 -0.29 -6.23
CA ASN A 53 -22.17 -0.79 -4.99
C ASN A 53 -22.88 -2.11 -5.28
N TYR A 54 -22.64 -3.13 -4.46
CA TYR A 54 -23.14 -4.49 -4.67
C TYR A 54 -24.17 -4.93 -3.61
N GLY A 55 -24.78 -3.96 -2.93
CA GLY A 55 -25.73 -4.19 -1.85
C GLY A 55 -25.08 -4.65 -0.55
N ALA A 56 -25.92 -5.06 0.39
CA ALA A 56 -25.51 -5.56 1.70
C ALA A 56 -25.81 -7.05 1.85
N ALA A 57 -24.92 -7.77 2.54
CA ALA A 57 -25.14 -9.16 2.93
C ALA A 57 -24.39 -9.47 4.25
N GLY A 58 -25.02 -10.24 5.13
CA GLY A 58 -24.38 -10.74 6.35
C GLY A 58 -23.86 -9.67 7.32
N GLY A 59 -24.44 -8.46 7.31
CA GLY A 59 -23.96 -7.33 8.12
C GLY A 59 -22.86 -6.49 7.46
N PHE A 60 -22.54 -6.74 6.19
CA PHE A 60 -21.52 -6.01 5.44
C PHE A 60 -22.10 -5.33 4.22
N HIS A 61 -21.45 -4.26 3.79
CA HIS A 61 -21.61 -3.66 2.46
C HIS A 61 -20.39 -4.00 1.60
N ALA A 62 -20.57 -3.99 0.28
CA ALA A 62 -19.47 -4.16 -0.66
C ALA A 62 -19.47 -3.15 -1.79
N TYR A 63 -18.26 -2.73 -2.12
CA TYR A 63 -17.99 -1.71 -3.13
C TYR A 63 -16.87 -2.16 -4.06
N SER A 64 -16.62 -1.34 -5.07
CA SER A 64 -15.35 -1.29 -5.79
C SER A 64 -15.16 0.10 -6.37
N VAL A 65 -13.91 0.49 -6.57
CA VAL A 65 -13.52 1.76 -7.22
C VAL A 65 -12.83 1.45 -8.54
N GLY A 66 -13.04 2.27 -9.57
CA GLY A 66 -12.24 2.14 -10.79
C GLY A 66 -10.84 2.69 -10.57
N THR A 67 -9.85 2.15 -11.27
CA THR A 67 -8.45 2.55 -11.14
C THR A 67 -7.91 2.88 -12.51
N THR A 68 -7.23 4.01 -12.64
CA THR A 68 -6.45 4.31 -13.85
C THR A 68 -4.98 4.32 -13.47
N SER A 69 -4.22 3.34 -13.94
CA SER A 69 -2.76 3.33 -13.75
C SER A 69 -2.08 4.28 -14.72
N CYS A 70 -0.88 4.73 -14.37
CA CYS A 70 0.02 5.42 -15.28
C CYS A 70 1.40 4.79 -15.21
N ASN A 71 2.07 4.67 -16.36
CA ASN A 71 3.49 4.41 -16.42
C ASN A 71 4.23 5.75 -16.39
N ILE A 72 4.83 6.12 -15.26
CA ILE A 72 5.62 7.35 -15.15
C ILE A 72 7.12 7.09 -15.33
N GLY A 73 7.51 5.84 -15.61
CA GLY A 73 8.90 5.44 -15.75
C GLY A 73 9.49 5.72 -17.13
N THR A 74 10.70 5.23 -17.37
CA THR A 74 11.41 5.37 -18.65
C THR A 74 11.26 4.17 -19.59
N GLU A 75 10.69 3.06 -19.13
CA GLU A 75 10.49 1.83 -19.91
C GLU A 75 9.03 1.34 -19.87
N PRO A 76 8.52 0.62 -20.89
CA PRO A 76 7.18 0.06 -20.88
C PRO A 76 6.96 -1.01 -19.79
N LEU A 77 5.81 -0.93 -19.10
CA LEU A 77 5.38 -1.94 -18.12
C LEU A 77 4.78 -3.17 -18.82
N LEU A 78 4.99 -4.35 -18.24
CA LEU A 78 4.40 -5.61 -18.66
C LEU A 78 2.92 -5.68 -18.28
N TRP A 79 2.09 -6.11 -19.23
CA TRP A 79 0.65 -6.34 -19.07
C TRP A 79 0.23 -7.64 -19.75
N ILE A 80 1.05 -8.68 -19.56
CA ILE A 80 0.93 -9.95 -20.29
C ILE A 80 -0.18 -10.77 -19.65
N SER A 81 -1.33 -10.83 -20.32
CA SER A 81 -2.47 -11.62 -19.86
C SER A 81 -2.10 -13.09 -19.68
N SER A 82 -2.68 -13.74 -18.70
CA SER A 82 -2.50 -15.17 -18.44
C SER A 82 -1.10 -15.60 -18.00
N THR A 83 -0.27 -14.66 -17.51
CA THR A 83 0.98 -14.95 -16.79
C THR A 83 0.96 -14.25 -15.43
N ASN A 84 2.08 -14.21 -14.72
CA ASN A 84 2.27 -13.34 -13.54
C ASN A 84 3.00 -12.03 -13.90
N GLU A 85 3.09 -11.69 -15.19
CA GLU A 85 3.70 -10.46 -15.72
C GLU A 85 2.62 -9.43 -16.11
N HIS A 86 1.52 -9.43 -15.35
CA HIS A 86 0.51 -8.38 -15.34
C HIS A 86 0.37 -7.86 -13.91
N PRO A 87 -0.16 -6.64 -13.69
CA PRO A 87 -0.35 -6.17 -12.32
C PRO A 87 -1.58 -6.79 -11.66
N VAL A 88 -1.49 -6.97 -10.35
CA VAL A 88 -2.65 -7.18 -9.48
C VAL A 88 -3.00 -5.88 -8.75
N ILE A 89 -4.29 -5.67 -8.50
CA ILE A 89 -4.81 -4.39 -7.99
C ILE A 89 -5.63 -4.64 -6.73
N GLY A 90 -5.17 -4.11 -5.60
CA GLY A 90 -5.87 -4.16 -4.31
C GLY A 90 -6.60 -2.86 -4.00
N GLN A 91 -7.63 -2.94 -3.16
CA GLN A 91 -8.37 -1.79 -2.64
C GLN A 91 -8.53 -1.88 -1.12
N ASN A 92 -8.41 -0.74 -0.45
CA ASN A 92 -8.59 -0.61 1.00
C ASN A 92 -9.53 0.54 1.32
N LEU A 93 -10.23 0.44 2.45
CA LEU A 93 -11.09 1.49 2.99
C LEU A 93 -10.67 1.81 4.42
N TYR A 94 -10.53 3.09 4.71
CA TYR A 94 -10.12 3.62 6.01
C TYR A 94 -11.17 4.58 6.57
N ARG A 95 -11.18 4.70 7.89
CA ARG A 95 -11.97 5.67 8.65
C ARG A 95 -11.05 6.49 9.56
N LEU A 96 -11.20 7.80 9.52
CA LEU A 96 -10.71 8.73 10.52
C LEU A 96 -11.87 9.20 11.39
N HIS A 97 -11.83 8.93 12.69
CA HIS A 97 -12.84 9.38 13.65
C HIS A 97 -12.19 9.60 15.03
N ASP A 98 -12.43 10.76 15.65
CA ASP A 98 -11.83 11.14 16.94
C ASP A 98 -10.30 10.94 17.01
N GLY A 99 -9.59 11.30 15.93
CA GLY A 99 -8.13 11.14 15.84
C GLY A 99 -7.64 9.72 15.56
N ARG A 100 -8.55 8.74 15.44
CA ARG A 100 -8.25 7.33 15.18
C ARG A 100 -8.32 7.02 13.70
N PHE A 101 -7.21 6.58 13.13
CA PHE A 101 -7.15 6.14 11.73
C PHE A 101 -7.14 4.61 11.66
N GLU A 102 -8.17 4.01 11.06
CA GLU A 102 -8.40 2.56 11.09
C GLU A 102 -8.72 2.04 9.67
N GLN A 103 -8.10 0.93 9.27
CA GLN A 103 -8.49 0.21 8.05
C GLN A 103 -9.70 -0.66 8.39
N ILE A 104 -10.83 -0.36 7.76
CA ILE A 104 -12.14 -0.97 8.04
C ILE A 104 -12.62 -1.89 6.92
N GLY A 105 -11.92 -1.89 5.78
CA GLY A 105 -12.25 -2.75 4.65
C GLY A 105 -11.07 -3.01 3.74
N MET A 106 -11.16 -4.14 3.04
CA MET A 106 -10.22 -4.57 2.03
C MET A 106 -10.95 -5.34 0.94
N SER A 107 -10.41 -5.37 -0.28
CA SER A 107 -10.84 -6.25 -1.37
C SER A 107 -9.86 -7.40 -1.57
N TRP A 108 -10.29 -8.41 -2.31
CA TRP A 108 -9.38 -9.27 -3.08
C TRP A 108 -8.84 -8.50 -4.31
N LEU A 109 -7.94 -9.13 -5.05
CA LEU A 109 -7.14 -8.50 -6.09
C LEU A 109 -7.74 -8.68 -7.48
N LYS A 110 -7.82 -7.59 -8.25
CA LYS A 110 -8.15 -7.66 -9.67
C LYS A 110 -6.87 -7.91 -10.48
N HIS A 111 -6.91 -8.88 -11.39
CA HIS A 111 -5.79 -9.21 -12.27
C HIS A 111 -5.84 -8.41 -13.58
N GLY A 112 -4.72 -7.82 -13.99
CA GLY A 112 -4.48 -7.23 -15.31
C GLY A 112 -4.79 -8.20 -16.46
N PHE A 113 -5.27 -7.67 -17.59
CA PHE A 113 -5.45 -8.50 -18.80
C PHE A 113 -5.20 -7.74 -20.11
N LEU A 114 -5.35 -6.42 -20.11
CA LEU A 114 -5.08 -5.57 -21.27
C LEU A 114 -4.80 -4.14 -20.80
N ALA A 115 -3.74 -3.54 -21.33
CA ALA A 115 -3.43 -2.13 -21.16
C ALA A 115 -4.00 -1.32 -22.32
N LEU A 116 -4.70 -0.23 -22.01
CA LEU A 116 -5.02 0.82 -22.96
C LEU A 116 -3.95 1.92 -22.96
N ALA A 117 -4.00 2.78 -23.97
CA ALA A 117 -3.06 3.88 -24.16
C ALA A 117 -3.75 5.25 -23.99
N GLY A 118 -4.15 5.56 -22.76
CA GLY A 118 -4.64 6.89 -22.36
C GLY A 118 -3.50 7.83 -21.94
N ASN A 119 -3.83 9.05 -21.50
CA ASN A 119 -2.85 10.06 -21.07
C ASN A 119 -3.33 10.85 -19.82
N ILE A 120 -4.02 10.21 -18.86
CA ILE A 120 -4.63 10.93 -17.72
C ILE A 120 -3.61 11.60 -16.80
N CYS A 121 -2.39 11.06 -16.73
CA CYS A 121 -1.29 11.67 -15.97
C CYS A 121 -0.58 12.80 -16.72
N GLY A 122 -0.90 13.04 -18.00
CA GLY A 122 -0.29 14.12 -18.77
C GLY A 122 1.19 13.91 -19.11
N CYS A 123 1.69 12.67 -19.00
CA CYS A 123 3.11 12.35 -19.16
C CYS A 123 3.58 12.22 -20.62
N GLY A 124 2.66 12.32 -21.59
CA GLY A 124 2.99 12.23 -23.02
C GLY A 124 3.08 10.78 -23.49
N CYS A 125 1.94 10.08 -23.42
CA CYS A 125 1.81 8.67 -23.78
C CYS A 125 2.51 8.28 -25.10
N ILE A 126 3.48 7.38 -24.98
CA ILE A 126 4.15 6.67 -26.06
C ILE A 126 3.46 5.32 -26.23
N ASN A 127 2.46 5.26 -27.11
CA ASN A 127 1.67 4.06 -27.33
C ASN A 127 2.55 2.91 -27.86
N PRO A 128 2.62 1.75 -27.19
CA PRO A 128 3.48 0.64 -27.59
C PRO A 128 2.89 -0.20 -28.74
N GLY A 129 1.70 0.13 -29.24
CA GLY A 129 1.02 -0.56 -30.33
C GLY A 129 0.42 -1.93 -29.95
N THR A 130 0.40 -2.27 -28.67
CA THR A 130 -0.11 -3.53 -28.13
C THR A 130 -0.78 -3.31 -26.77
N GLY A 131 -1.71 -4.20 -26.39
CA GLY A 131 -2.31 -4.22 -25.06
C GLY A 131 -1.53 -5.05 -24.03
N SER A 132 -0.44 -5.70 -24.43
CA SER A 132 0.43 -6.48 -23.53
C SER A 132 1.49 -5.64 -22.83
N LEU A 133 1.53 -4.33 -23.10
CA LEU A 133 2.44 -3.38 -22.49
C LEU A 133 1.69 -2.09 -22.15
N LEU A 134 1.95 -1.50 -21.00
CA LEU A 134 1.58 -0.11 -20.72
C LEU A 134 2.77 0.80 -21.06
N GLY A 135 2.65 1.52 -22.18
CA GLY A 135 3.73 2.36 -22.71
C GLY A 135 4.12 3.51 -21.78
N VAL A 136 5.34 4.02 -21.96
CA VAL A 136 5.89 5.16 -21.20
C VAL A 136 4.95 6.36 -21.31
N GLY A 137 4.60 6.94 -20.16
CA GLY A 137 3.69 8.07 -20.03
C GLY A 137 2.21 7.75 -20.32
N CYS A 138 1.88 6.51 -20.68
CA CYS A 138 0.50 6.10 -20.96
C CYS A 138 -0.25 5.75 -19.68
N SER A 139 -1.58 5.75 -19.78
CA SER A 139 -2.47 5.37 -18.69
C SER A 139 -3.50 4.32 -19.10
N ASP A 140 -3.79 3.37 -18.22
CA ASP A 140 -4.75 2.28 -18.44
C ASP A 140 -5.92 2.32 -17.42
N PRO A 141 -7.18 2.54 -17.85
CA PRO A 141 -8.33 2.55 -16.98
C PRO A 141 -8.99 1.17 -16.83
N TYR A 142 -9.21 0.75 -15.59
CA TYR A 142 -10.16 -0.28 -15.20
C TYR A 142 -11.37 0.33 -14.50
N SER A 143 -12.57 0.04 -15.00
CA SER A 143 -13.81 0.49 -14.36
C SER A 143 -14.01 -0.15 -12.99
N SER A 144 -14.80 0.48 -12.11
CA SER A 144 -15.22 -0.11 -10.84
C SER A 144 -15.91 -1.47 -11.05
N GLY A 145 -16.67 -1.64 -12.13
CA GLY A 145 -17.31 -2.92 -12.49
C GLY A 145 -16.29 -4.05 -12.71
N LEU A 146 -15.21 -3.78 -13.44
CA LEU A 146 -14.12 -4.74 -13.66
C LEU A 146 -13.37 -5.05 -12.35
N ASN A 147 -13.06 -4.01 -11.58
CA ASN A 147 -12.38 -4.15 -10.28
C ASN A 147 -13.23 -4.86 -9.22
N GLY A 148 -14.55 -4.94 -9.39
CA GLY A 148 -15.46 -5.65 -8.49
C GLY A 148 -15.99 -6.98 -9.04
N GLN A 149 -15.43 -7.52 -10.14
CA GLN A 149 -15.92 -8.75 -10.75
C GLN A 149 -15.45 -9.99 -9.96
N GLN A 150 -16.31 -10.52 -9.06
CA GLN A 150 -15.99 -11.63 -8.16
C GLN A 150 -15.32 -12.86 -8.82
N GLY A 151 -15.72 -13.19 -10.05
CA GLY A 151 -15.15 -14.33 -10.78
C GLY A 151 -13.68 -14.14 -11.18
N GLY A 152 -13.20 -12.90 -11.29
CA GLY A 152 -11.83 -12.56 -11.67
C GLY A 152 -10.96 -12.03 -10.51
N LEU A 153 -11.49 -12.04 -9.29
CA LEU A 153 -10.74 -11.60 -8.11
C LEU A 153 -9.98 -12.77 -7.48
N GLY A 154 -8.67 -12.58 -7.28
CA GLY A 154 -7.74 -13.49 -6.62
C GLY A 154 -7.40 -13.05 -5.19
N PRO A 155 -7.10 -13.97 -4.26
CA PRO A 155 -6.86 -13.63 -2.86
C PRO A 155 -5.54 -12.88 -2.69
N ARG A 156 -5.46 -12.06 -1.64
CA ARG A 156 -4.23 -11.36 -1.26
C ARG A 156 -3.14 -12.32 -0.83
N SER A 157 -3.50 -13.46 -0.24
CA SER A 157 -2.56 -14.50 0.19
C SER A 157 -1.74 -15.14 -0.94
N GLU A 158 -2.11 -14.91 -2.20
CA GLU A 158 -1.36 -15.40 -3.36
C GLU A 158 -0.21 -14.48 -3.79
N VAL A 159 -0.11 -13.28 -3.22
CA VAL A 159 1.08 -12.42 -3.34
C VAL A 159 2.07 -12.86 -2.27
N PHE A 160 2.97 -13.78 -2.64
CA PHE A 160 3.88 -14.42 -1.70
C PHE A 160 5.20 -13.66 -1.48
N ASP A 161 5.55 -12.75 -2.39
CA ASP A 161 6.72 -11.88 -2.24
C ASP A 161 6.45 -10.51 -2.88
N VAL A 162 5.74 -9.66 -2.13
CA VAL A 162 5.26 -8.37 -2.61
C VAL A 162 6.38 -7.36 -2.84
N ALA A 163 7.49 -7.43 -2.10
CA ALA A 163 8.63 -6.54 -2.30
C ALA A 163 9.21 -6.69 -3.71
N ASN A 164 9.18 -7.92 -4.25
CA ASN A 164 9.61 -8.25 -5.61
C ASN A 164 8.44 -8.35 -6.62
N GLY A 165 7.24 -7.97 -6.22
CA GLY A 165 6.05 -7.97 -7.09
C GLY A 165 5.58 -9.35 -7.52
N LEU A 166 5.99 -10.41 -6.81
CA LEU A 166 5.71 -11.80 -7.18
C LEU A 166 4.42 -12.31 -6.57
N PHE A 167 3.59 -12.90 -7.43
CA PHE A 167 2.33 -13.52 -7.05
C PHE A 167 2.06 -14.78 -7.88
N GLN A 168 1.18 -15.63 -7.36
CA GLN A 168 0.76 -16.87 -7.99
C GLN A 168 -0.17 -16.59 -9.19
N TYR A 169 0.15 -17.17 -10.34
CA TYR A 169 -0.76 -17.27 -11.49
C TYR A 169 -0.59 -18.64 -12.18
N PRO A 170 -1.67 -19.33 -12.62
CA PRO A 170 -3.08 -18.96 -12.45
C PRO A 170 -3.50 -18.93 -10.97
N ILE A 171 -4.60 -18.23 -10.68
CA ILE A 171 -5.23 -18.22 -9.35
C ILE A 171 -5.55 -19.66 -8.96
N ILE A 172 -5.08 -20.12 -7.80
CA ILE A 172 -5.31 -21.48 -7.31
C ILE A 172 -6.39 -21.50 -6.22
N ASN A 173 -6.45 -20.44 -5.41
CA ASN A 173 -7.36 -20.27 -4.29
C ASN A 173 -8.47 -19.32 -4.69
N SER A 174 -9.37 -19.79 -5.54
CA SER A 174 -10.49 -18.97 -6.03
C SER A 174 -11.49 -18.57 -4.93
N GLY A 175 -11.41 -19.09 -3.71
CA GLY A 175 -12.31 -18.73 -2.60
C GLY A 175 -13.78 -19.04 -2.83
N LEU A 176 -14.60 -18.83 -1.81
CA LEU A 176 -16.05 -19.03 -1.90
C LEU A 176 -16.74 -17.70 -2.24
N ILE A 177 -17.59 -17.71 -3.27
CA ILE A 177 -18.59 -16.66 -3.48
C ILE A 177 -19.86 -17.08 -2.70
N ALA A 178 -19.97 -16.62 -1.46
CA ALA A 178 -21.11 -16.94 -0.59
C ALA A 178 -22.26 -15.94 -0.75
N ASP A 179 -21.94 -14.70 -1.11
CA ASP A 179 -22.88 -13.59 -1.18
C ASP A 179 -22.38 -12.50 -2.16
N THR A 180 -23.16 -11.41 -2.30
CA THR A 180 -22.81 -10.28 -3.16
C THR A 180 -21.62 -9.45 -2.64
N THR A 181 -21.15 -9.68 -1.42
CA THR A 181 -20.01 -8.96 -0.84
C THR A 181 -18.69 -9.71 -0.96
N SER A 182 -18.73 -11.01 -1.26
CA SER A 182 -17.56 -11.88 -1.29
C SER A 182 -16.49 -11.31 -2.24
N LYS A 183 -15.23 -11.32 -1.82
CA LYS A 183 -14.04 -10.84 -2.54
C LYS A 183 -13.96 -9.35 -2.88
N ARG A 184 -15.07 -8.61 -2.86
CA ARG A 184 -15.10 -7.17 -3.17
C ARG A 184 -14.55 -6.34 -2.01
N LEU A 185 -14.42 -5.03 -2.18
CA LEU A 185 -14.08 -4.12 -1.08
C LEU A 185 -15.20 -4.18 -0.03
N ARG A 186 -15.00 -4.99 1.00
CA ARG A 186 -16.01 -5.36 1.99
C ARG A 186 -15.76 -4.61 3.29
N VAL A 187 -16.82 -4.03 3.85
CA VAL A 187 -16.78 -3.26 5.10
C VAL A 187 -18.01 -3.59 5.95
N ALA A 188 -17.86 -3.63 7.27
CA ALA A 188 -18.98 -3.86 8.16
C ALA A 188 -19.96 -2.67 8.12
N THR A 189 -21.26 -2.95 8.21
CA THR A 189 -22.31 -1.92 8.18
C THR A 189 -22.12 -0.89 9.29
N ASN A 190 -21.75 -1.36 10.50
CA ASN A 190 -21.51 -0.50 11.64
C ASN A 190 -20.33 0.45 11.41
N ASP A 191 -19.33 0.05 10.63
CA ASP A 191 -18.11 0.85 10.44
C ASP A 191 -18.32 2.09 9.56
N ILE A 192 -19.41 2.12 8.79
CA ILE A 192 -19.82 3.26 7.96
C ILE A 192 -21.14 3.88 8.44
N ASP A 193 -21.56 3.56 9.66
CA ASP A 193 -22.79 4.11 10.24
C ASP A 193 -22.53 5.53 10.76
N PRO A 194 -23.18 6.58 10.19
CA PRO A 194 -23.00 7.95 10.66
C PRO A 194 -23.52 8.19 12.08
N VAL A 195 -24.34 7.30 12.64
CA VAL A 195 -24.78 7.38 14.03
C VAL A 195 -23.71 6.83 14.98
N ALA A 196 -23.03 5.75 14.59
CA ALA A 196 -21.95 5.16 15.38
C ALA A 196 -20.67 6.00 15.31
N PHE A 197 -20.40 6.61 14.16
CA PHE A 197 -19.20 7.41 13.88
C PHE A 197 -19.56 8.80 13.32
N PRO A 198 -20.21 9.67 14.11
CA PRO A 198 -20.61 11.00 13.66
C PRO A 198 -19.39 11.84 13.27
N GLY A 199 -19.42 12.43 12.08
CA GLY A 199 -18.32 13.28 11.58
C GLY A 199 -17.09 12.51 11.10
N ALA A 200 -17.15 11.18 11.00
CA ALA A 200 -16.07 10.39 10.43
C ALA A 200 -15.75 10.80 8.98
N THR A 201 -14.46 10.82 8.67
CA THR A 201 -13.94 10.95 7.31
C THR A 201 -13.54 9.57 6.79
N PHE A 202 -13.83 9.28 5.53
CA PHE A 202 -13.52 7.98 4.92
C PHE A 202 -12.58 8.16 3.74
N ILE A 203 -11.64 7.23 3.61
CA ILE A 203 -10.60 7.24 2.58
C ILE A 203 -10.63 5.90 1.87
N VAL A 204 -10.63 5.91 0.54
CA VAL A 204 -10.37 4.71 -0.25
C VAL A 204 -8.97 4.79 -0.85
N GLU A 205 -8.27 3.66 -0.86
CA GLU A 205 -6.95 3.51 -1.44
C GLU A 205 -7.00 2.42 -2.52
N GLY A 206 -6.22 2.60 -3.58
CA GLY A 206 -5.83 1.50 -4.46
C GLY A 206 -4.34 1.26 -4.38
N GLN A 207 -3.91 0.04 -4.73
CA GLN A 207 -2.50 -0.30 -4.93
C GLN A 207 -2.31 -1.21 -6.13
N TYR A 208 -1.29 -0.95 -6.95
CA TYR A 208 -0.82 -1.87 -7.98
C TYR A 208 0.40 -2.64 -7.47
N VAL A 209 0.53 -3.91 -7.86
CA VAL A 209 1.74 -4.73 -7.64
C VAL A 209 2.08 -5.42 -8.94
N THR A 210 3.30 -5.27 -9.43
CA THR A 210 3.82 -5.93 -10.64
C THR A 210 5.32 -6.16 -10.52
N VAL A 211 5.80 -7.25 -11.12
CA VAL A 211 7.18 -7.74 -10.97
C VAL A 211 8.22 -6.77 -11.52
N ASP A 212 7.93 -6.11 -12.64
CA ASP A 212 8.85 -5.21 -13.34
C ASP A 212 9.01 -3.86 -12.64
N ASP A 213 7.91 -3.29 -12.11
CA ASP A 213 7.94 -2.11 -11.22
C ASP A 213 8.81 -2.34 -9.98
N SER A 214 8.62 -3.48 -9.31
CA SER A 214 9.45 -3.90 -8.18
C SER A 214 10.91 -4.12 -8.59
N ALA A 215 11.17 -4.80 -9.71
CA ALA A 215 12.53 -5.04 -10.20
C ALA A 215 13.26 -3.74 -10.59
N ALA A 216 12.53 -2.71 -10.99
CA ALA A 216 13.05 -1.38 -11.26
C ALA A 216 13.30 -0.55 -9.98
N GLY A 217 12.85 -1.01 -8.82
CA GLY A 217 13.00 -0.33 -7.54
C GLY A 217 11.96 0.76 -7.27
N ASN A 218 10.84 0.75 -8.00
CA ASN A 218 9.82 1.81 -7.94
C ASN A 218 8.57 1.43 -7.12
N ALA A 219 8.54 0.25 -6.47
CA ALA A 219 7.36 -0.28 -5.78
C ALA A 219 6.84 0.51 -4.55
N ASN A 220 7.41 1.67 -4.22
CA ASN A 220 7.03 2.49 -3.05
C ASN A 220 6.11 3.68 -3.39
N ASN A 221 5.74 3.89 -4.65
CA ASN A 221 4.83 4.97 -5.08
C ASN A 221 3.53 4.44 -5.75
N ASN A 222 3.30 3.13 -5.72
CA ASN A 222 2.22 2.44 -6.43
C ASN A 222 0.85 2.47 -5.71
N CYS A 223 0.74 3.22 -4.60
CA CYS A 223 -0.51 3.50 -3.92
C CYS A 223 -1.03 4.90 -4.25
N SER A 224 -2.34 5.09 -4.17
CA SER A 224 -2.96 6.43 -4.14
C SER A 224 -4.26 6.38 -3.36
N TYR A 225 -4.62 7.49 -2.73
CA TYR A 225 -5.86 7.57 -1.96
C TYR A 225 -6.82 8.64 -2.49
N ARG A 226 -8.09 8.53 -2.12
CA ARG A 226 -9.12 9.55 -2.38
C ARG A 226 -10.16 9.53 -1.26
N ALA A 227 -10.61 10.71 -0.86
CA ALA A 227 -11.70 10.81 0.12
C ALA A 227 -13.01 10.27 -0.46
N VAL A 228 -13.84 9.67 0.38
CA VAL A 228 -15.16 9.13 0.00
C VAL A 228 -16.23 9.49 1.02
N SER A 229 -17.49 9.41 0.60
CA SER A 229 -18.68 9.51 1.46
C SER A 229 -19.63 8.34 1.19
N PHE A 230 -20.48 8.04 2.17
CA PHE A 230 -21.50 7.01 2.08
C PHE A 230 -22.90 7.61 2.23
N GLY A 231 -23.84 7.13 1.42
CA GLY A 231 -25.26 7.50 1.58
C GLY A 231 -25.79 7.13 2.96
N ALA A 232 -26.71 7.93 3.51
CA ALA A 232 -27.23 7.75 4.86
C ALA A 232 -28.30 6.64 5.00
N THR A 233 -28.77 6.06 3.89
CA THR A 233 -29.84 5.04 3.88
C THR A 233 -29.64 4.02 2.74
N GLY A 234 -30.46 2.97 2.75
CA GLY A 234 -30.49 1.96 1.70
C GLY A 234 -29.16 1.23 1.53
N ASN A 235 -28.69 1.11 0.29
CA ASN A 235 -27.45 0.40 -0.02
C ASN A 235 -26.17 1.14 0.41
N ARG A 236 -26.28 2.34 1.03
CA ARG A 236 -25.14 3.14 1.48
C ARG A 236 -24.17 3.47 0.32
N ASN A 237 -24.69 3.99 -0.79
CA ASN A 237 -23.87 4.27 -1.99
C ASN A 237 -22.61 5.08 -1.66
N MET A 238 -21.45 4.58 -2.10
CA MET A 238 -20.16 5.25 -1.94
C MET A 238 -19.96 6.27 -3.05
N SER A 239 -19.54 7.49 -2.70
CA SER A 239 -19.24 8.56 -3.65
C SER A 239 -17.82 9.08 -3.42
N LEU A 240 -17.04 9.22 -4.50
CA LEU A 240 -15.71 9.83 -4.45
C LEU A 240 -15.83 11.34 -4.21
N LEU A 241 -14.92 11.89 -3.41
CA LEU A 241 -14.79 13.31 -3.11
C LEU A 241 -13.42 13.81 -3.58
N GLY A 242 -13.29 15.12 -3.79
CA GLY A 242 -12.01 15.77 -4.12
C GLY A 242 -11.33 15.16 -5.35
N THR A 243 -10.00 15.22 -5.38
CA THR A 243 -9.12 14.58 -6.37
C THR A 243 -8.43 13.36 -5.77
N THR A 244 -7.82 12.52 -6.61
CA THR A 244 -6.91 11.47 -6.13
C THR A 244 -5.59 12.09 -5.70
N GLU A 245 -5.15 11.76 -4.49
CA GLU A 245 -3.83 12.06 -3.97
C GLU A 245 -2.88 10.95 -4.47
N ARG A 246 -2.22 11.25 -5.59
CA ARG A 246 -1.38 10.32 -6.35
C ARG A 246 -0.12 9.97 -5.58
N GLN A 247 0.36 8.74 -5.73
CA GLN A 247 1.59 8.23 -5.12
C GLN A 247 1.58 8.20 -3.58
N GLN A 248 0.44 8.44 -2.94
CA GLN A 248 0.31 8.48 -1.48
C GLN A 248 -0.53 7.30 -0.97
N PRO A 249 0.00 6.47 -0.04
CA PRO A 249 -0.79 5.41 0.59
C PRO A 249 -1.90 6.00 1.47
N GLY A 250 -2.94 5.21 1.75
CA GLY A 250 -4.11 5.62 2.52
C GLY A 250 -3.75 6.16 3.91
N ILE A 251 -2.68 5.64 4.55
CA ILE A 251 -2.19 6.16 5.83
C ILE A 251 -1.69 7.61 5.75
N GLN A 252 -1.23 8.08 4.58
CA GLN A 252 -0.85 9.48 4.37
C GLN A 252 -2.02 10.43 4.65
N ALA A 253 -3.24 10.03 4.32
CA ALA A 253 -4.45 10.81 4.59
C ALA A 253 -4.63 11.14 6.09
N TRP A 254 -4.07 10.34 7.00
CA TRP A 254 -4.11 10.66 8.43
C TRP A 254 -3.32 11.93 8.74
N GLN A 255 -2.11 12.07 8.21
CA GLN A 255 -1.27 13.25 8.37
C GLN A 255 -1.79 14.46 7.58
N ASP A 256 -2.36 14.22 6.39
CA ASP A 256 -2.91 15.30 5.58
C ASP A 256 -4.15 15.93 6.24
N LEU A 257 -4.92 15.15 7.01
CA LEU A 257 -6.10 15.63 7.76
C LEU A 257 -5.78 16.07 9.19
N ASP A 258 -4.73 15.52 9.83
CA ASP A 258 -4.19 15.95 11.11
C ASP A 258 -2.67 16.15 11.01
N PRO A 259 -2.21 17.41 10.79
CA PRO A 259 -0.78 17.72 10.65
C PRO A 259 0.09 17.43 11.89
N GLN A 260 -0.51 17.06 13.03
CA GLN A 260 0.21 16.65 14.22
C GLN A 260 0.51 15.14 14.25
N VAL A 261 0.04 14.40 13.25
CA VAL A 261 0.44 13.00 13.02
C VAL A 261 1.85 12.99 12.44
N THR A 262 2.68 12.09 12.93
CA THR A 262 3.97 11.77 12.32
C THR A 262 3.85 10.42 11.63
N LEU A 263 4.38 10.34 10.40
CA LEU A 263 4.59 9.08 9.69
C LEU A 263 6.09 8.82 9.56
N THR A 264 6.51 7.60 9.88
CA THR A 264 7.89 7.14 9.78
C THR A 264 7.93 5.92 8.87
N GLU A 265 8.75 6.00 7.83
CA GLU A 265 9.05 4.85 6.97
C GLU A 265 10.09 3.94 7.61
N VAL A 266 9.79 2.65 7.64
CA VAL A 266 10.68 1.58 8.07
C VAL A 266 10.96 0.72 6.84
N ILE A 267 12.09 0.98 6.20
CA ILE A 267 12.51 0.31 4.96
C ILE A 267 13.48 -0.83 5.32
N ASP A 268 13.15 -2.02 4.84
CA ASP A 268 14.07 -3.15 4.74
C ASP A 268 14.36 -3.32 3.25
N ALA A 269 15.56 -2.94 2.79
CA ALA A 269 15.86 -2.83 1.36
C ALA A 269 15.57 -4.12 0.57
N ASP A 270 15.71 -5.28 1.21
CA ASP A 270 15.44 -6.58 0.59
C ASP A 270 13.99 -7.03 0.74
N ASN A 271 13.22 -6.38 1.62
CA ASN A 271 11.93 -6.89 2.07
C ASN A 271 10.82 -5.83 2.08
N GLY A 272 11.00 -4.65 1.49
CA GLY A 272 9.97 -3.63 1.30
C GLY A 272 9.84 -2.61 2.44
N LEU A 273 8.66 -1.99 2.50
CA LEU A 273 8.32 -0.82 3.29
C LEU A 273 7.15 -1.09 4.24
N VAL A 274 7.36 -0.72 5.50
CA VAL A 274 6.31 -0.56 6.52
C VAL A 274 6.28 0.91 6.92
N ILE A 275 5.08 1.48 7.10
CA ILE A 275 4.88 2.85 7.55
C ILE A 275 4.27 2.81 8.95
N VAL A 276 4.92 3.47 9.90
CA VAL A 276 4.46 3.64 11.28
C VAL A 276 3.96 5.07 11.45
N GLY A 277 2.67 5.23 11.67
CA GLY A 277 2.04 6.49 12.03
C GLY A 277 1.77 6.57 13.52
N TYR A 278 1.90 7.76 14.10
CA TYR A 278 1.50 8.01 15.48
C TYR A 278 1.00 9.44 15.72
N ARG A 279 0.17 9.57 16.76
CA ARG A 279 -0.40 10.82 17.24
C ARG A 279 -0.52 10.80 18.77
N VAL A 280 0.02 11.84 19.43
CA VAL A 280 -0.07 12.01 20.90
C VAL A 280 -0.86 13.26 21.25
N THR A 281 -1.99 13.10 21.93
CA THR A 281 -2.90 14.21 22.28
C THR A 281 -2.94 14.43 23.79
N GLU A 282 -2.62 15.64 24.25
CA GLU A 282 -2.79 16.02 25.65
C GLU A 282 -4.28 16.18 25.98
N LEU A 283 -4.77 15.44 26.97
CA LEU A 283 -6.18 15.45 27.41
C LEU A 283 -6.40 16.40 28.61
N GLY A 284 -5.34 17.00 29.13
CA GLY A 284 -5.34 17.71 30.41
C GLY A 284 -5.20 16.79 31.61
N GLY A 285 -4.96 17.37 32.79
CA GLY A 285 -4.81 16.61 34.03
C GLY A 285 -3.62 15.63 34.05
N GLY A 286 -2.62 15.85 33.19
CA GLY A 286 -1.47 14.95 33.03
C GLY A 286 -1.76 13.68 32.22
N GLN A 287 -2.92 13.58 31.56
CA GLN A 287 -3.29 12.44 30.71
C GLN A 287 -2.99 12.72 29.24
N PHE A 288 -2.49 11.69 28.54
CA PHE A 288 -2.12 11.75 27.13
C PHE A 288 -2.73 10.56 26.40
N ALA A 289 -3.48 10.80 25.32
CA ALA A 289 -3.96 9.78 24.41
C ALA A 289 -2.91 9.49 23.34
N TYR A 290 -2.62 8.21 23.13
CA TYR A 290 -1.70 7.71 22.12
C TYR A 290 -2.49 6.89 21.12
N GLU A 291 -2.36 7.25 19.84
CA GLU A 291 -2.87 6.48 18.72
C GLU A 291 -1.68 6.14 17.82
N TYR A 292 -1.59 4.86 17.44
CA TYR A 292 -0.60 4.33 16.52
C TYR A 292 -1.30 3.60 15.39
N ALA A 293 -0.73 3.64 14.19
CA ALA A 293 -1.15 2.83 13.05
C ALA A 293 0.09 2.28 12.35
N ILE A 294 0.14 0.98 12.12
CA ILE A 294 1.26 0.32 11.44
C ILE A 294 0.70 -0.27 10.15
N TYR A 295 1.12 0.29 9.02
CA TYR A 295 0.72 -0.13 7.69
C TYR A 295 1.87 -0.86 7.01
N ASN A 296 1.67 -2.12 6.67
CA ASN A 296 2.62 -2.85 5.83
C ASN A 296 2.28 -2.54 4.35
N MET A 297 3.02 -1.61 3.72
CA MET A 297 2.71 -1.16 2.36
C MET A 297 3.11 -2.20 1.31
N ASN A 298 4.30 -2.78 1.41
CA ASN A 298 4.80 -3.78 0.46
C ASN A 298 5.89 -4.69 1.06
N SER A 299 5.88 -4.88 2.39
CA SER A 299 6.87 -5.71 3.06
C SER A 299 6.54 -7.20 3.11
N THR A 300 7.47 -8.04 2.61
CA THR A 300 7.34 -9.52 2.58
C THR A 300 7.47 -10.16 3.98
N ARG A 301 8.18 -9.52 4.92
CA ARG A 301 8.46 -10.11 6.26
C ARG A 301 7.26 -10.12 7.21
N ASN A 302 6.24 -9.29 6.96
CA ASN A 302 5.10 -9.06 7.85
C ASN A 302 5.50 -8.58 9.26
N VAL A 303 4.56 -8.04 10.04
CA VAL A 303 4.81 -7.60 11.42
C VAL A 303 4.03 -8.47 12.41
N ARG A 304 4.73 -9.12 13.34
CA ARG A 304 4.11 -10.01 14.35
C ARG A 304 3.81 -9.34 15.69
N SER A 305 4.46 -8.21 15.98
CA SER A 305 4.38 -7.56 17.28
C SER A 305 4.75 -6.10 17.21
N PHE A 306 4.15 -5.30 18.09
CA PHE A 306 4.49 -3.91 18.34
C PHE A 306 4.73 -3.73 19.84
N GLU A 307 5.84 -3.10 20.22
CA GLU A 307 6.26 -2.95 21.62
C GLU A 307 6.92 -1.60 21.83
N PHE A 308 6.71 -1.02 23.01
CA PHE A 308 7.42 0.17 23.47
C PHE A 308 7.75 0.09 24.96
N PRO A 309 8.82 0.79 25.39
CA PRO A 309 9.19 0.87 26.78
C PRO A 309 8.17 1.69 27.58
N LEU A 310 7.89 1.25 28.80
CA LEU A 310 7.09 1.96 29.79
C LEU A 310 7.96 2.36 30.97
N ALA A 311 7.98 3.67 31.27
CA ALA A 311 8.62 4.16 32.48
C ALA A 311 7.88 3.69 33.75
N GLY A 312 8.61 3.57 34.87
CA GLY A 312 8.01 3.24 36.16
C GLY A 312 7.01 4.31 36.62
N GLY A 313 5.88 3.88 37.18
CA GLY A 313 4.81 4.78 37.64
C GLY A 313 3.80 5.22 36.56
N VAL A 314 4.00 4.79 35.31
CA VAL A 314 3.03 5.00 34.24
C VAL A 314 1.82 4.09 34.44
N THR A 315 0.63 4.67 34.42
CA THR A 315 -0.65 3.97 34.41
C THR A 315 -1.27 4.08 33.03
N LEU A 316 -1.92 2.99 32.59
CA LEU A 316 -2.50 2.86 31.26
C LEU A 316 -4.00 2.57 31.37
N ASN A 317 -4.79 3.19 30.52
CA ASN A 317 -6.22 2.94 30.37
C ASN A 317 -6.60 2.90 28.90
N GLY A 318 -7.76 2.32 28.57
CA GLY A 318 -8.29 2.35 27.21
C GLY A 318 -7.42 1.61 26.18
N LEU A 319 -6.72 0.56 26.60
CA LEU A 319 -5.92 -0.30 25.72
C LEU A 319 -6.81 -0.90 24.63
N GLY A 320 -6.48 -0.64 23.37
CA GLY A 320 -7.25 -1.14 22.23
C GLY A 320 -6.37 -1.45 21.03
N ALA A 321 -6.82 -2.40 20.22
CA ALA A 321 -6.25 -2.72 18.92
C ALA A 321 -7.37 -3.00 17.91
N THR A 322 -7.17 -2.58 16.66
CA THR A 322 -8.10 -2.80 15.55
C THR A 322 -7.35 -3.27 14.31
N HIS A 323 -7.99 -4.13 13.52
CA HIS A 323 -7.45 -4.65 12.27
C HIS A 323 -8.58 -4.89 11.25
N PRO A 324 -8.28 -4.88 9.94
CA PRO A 324 -9.23 -5.31 8.93
C PRO A 324 -9.53 -6.82 9.07
N ILE A 325 -10.64 -7.24 8.47
CA ILE A 325 -11.08 -8.64 8.50
C ILE A 325 -10.76 -9.33 7.17
N TYR A 326 -9.94 -10.39 7.23
CA TYR A 326 -9.76 -11.33 6.14
C TYR A 326 -11.07 -12.08 5.88
N HIS A 327 -11.46 -12.20 4.60
CA HIS A 327 -12.77 -12.73 4.21
C HIS A 327 -12.72 -13.59 2.95
N SER A 328 -13.85 -14.22 2.63
CA SER A 328 -14.07 -14.97 1.38
C SER A 328 -13.13 -16.16 1.16
N GLY A 329 -12.56 -16.69 2.24
CA GLY A 329 -11.67 -17.85 2.21
C GLY A 329 -10.18 -17.53 2.23
N GLU A 330 -9.79 -16.26 2.50
CA GLU A 330 -8.42 -15.94 2.91
C GLU A 330 -7.98 -16.87 4.06
N PRO A 331 -6.74 -17.40 4.05
CA PRO A 331 -6.29 -18.41 5.01
C PRO A 331 -5.96 -17.82 6.38
N TYR A 332 -5.82 -16.49 6.48
CA TYR A 332 -5.31 -15.81 7.65
C TYR A 332 -6.36 -15.67 8.76
N SER A 333 -5.89 -15.80 9.99
CA SER A 333 -6.69 -15.63 11.20
C SER A 333 -7.15 -14.19 11.36
N ASN A 334 -8.35 -14.03 11.91
CA ASN A 334 -8.89 -12.73 12.36
C ASN A 334 -8.84 -12.60 13.90
N ALA A 335 -7.96 -13.35 14.56
CA ALA A 335 -7.79 -13.25 16.02
C ALA A 335 -7.27 -11.86 16.39
N ALA A 336 -7.94 -11.21 17.34
CA ALA A 336 -7.56 -9.88 17.81
C ALA A 336 -6.23 -9.91 18.56
N TRP A 337 -5.42 -8.86 18.41
CA TRP A 337 -4.21 -8.68 19.20
C TRP A 337 -4.59 -8.19 20.60
N VAL A 338 -4.04 -8.84 21.62
CA VAL A 338 -4.30 -8.48 23.02
C VAL A 338 -3.09 -7.73 23.59
N ALA A 339 -3.38 -6.65 24.32
CA ALA A 339 -2.36 -5.87 25.01
C ALA A 339 -1.72 -6.70 26.13
N ASN A 340 -0.40 -6.67 26.23
CA ASN A 340 0.36 -7.27 27.31
C ASN A 340 1.23 -6.18 27.98
N GLN A 341 0.94 -5.89 29.25
CA GLN A 341 1.73 -4.99 30.06
C GLN A 341 2.73 -5.80 30.90
N GLY A 342 3.99 -5.76 30.49
CA GLY A 342 5.11 -6.38 31.19
C GLY A 342 5.80 -5.43 32.18
N ALA A 343 6.86 -5.93 32.82
CA ALA A 343 7.73 -5.08 33.63
C ALA A 343 8.53 -4.12 32.74
N GLY A 344 8.00 -2.91 32.55
CA GLY A 344 8.67 -1.86 31.77
C GLY A 344 8.40 -1.87 30.28
N THR A 345 7.39 -2.63 29.81
CA THR A 345 6.95 -2.61 28.40
C THR A 345 5.44 -2.74 28.28
N LEU A 346 4.89 -2.18 27.20
CA LEU A 346 3.57 -2.52 26.70
C LEU A 346 3.73 -3.02 25.27
N SER A 347 3.10 -4.15 24.97
CA SER A 347 3.14 -4.75 23.65
C SER A 347 1.79 -5.31 23.22
N TRP A 348 1.64 -5.46 21.91
CA TRP A 348 0.63 -6.29 21.29
C TRP A 348 1.33 -7.27 20.34
N SER A 349 0.81 -8.48 20.24
CA SER A 349 1.35 -9.50 19.35
C SER A 349 0.31 -10.55 18.95
N THR A 350 0.61 -11.25 17.86
CA THR A 350 -0.03 -12.52 17.47
C THR A 350 0.97 -13.67 17.65
N GLU A 351 0.54 -14.90 17.38
CA GLU A 351 1.38 -16.08 17.41
C GLU A 351 2.57 -15.97 16.46
N THR A 352 3.66 -16.66 16.78
CA THR A 352 4.82 -16.76 15.88
C THR A 352 4.46 -17.60 14.65
N GLU A 353 5.18 -17.39 13.54
CA GLU A 353 5.00 -18.17 12.31
C GLU A 353 5.15 -19.69 12.55
N ALA A 354 6.08 -20.10 13.43
CA ALA A 354 6.25 -21.51 13.80
C ALA A 354 5.05 -22.11 14.54
N GLN A 355 4.26 -21.29 15.25
CA GLN A 355 3.04 -21.73 15.92
C GLN A 355 1.84 -21.73 14.98
N ASN A 356 1.73 -20.69 14.15
CA ASN A 356 0.63 -20.50 13.22
C ASN A 356 1.10 -19.63 12.04
N VAL A 357 1.36 -20.26 10.90
CA VAL A 357 1.74 -19.56 9.66
C VAL A 357 0.65 -18.59 9.17
N ASN A 358 -0.59 -18.81 9.61
CA ASN A 358 -1.76 -18.01 9.32
C ASN A 358 -2.14 -17.08 10.49
N ALA A 359 -1.23 -16.84 11.43
CA ALA A 359 -1.42 -15.84 12.47
C ALA A 359 -1.80 -14.48 11.87
N ASN A 360 -2.50 -13.66 12.66
CA ASN A 360 -2.98 -12.35 12.24
C ASN A 360 -1.85 -11.32 12.24
N ALA A 361 -0.77 -11.58 11.52
CA ALA A 361 0.32 -10.62 11.34
C ALA A 361 -0.18 -9.41 10.52
N ILE A 362 0.49 -8.26 10.67
CA ILE A 362 0.29 -7.13 9.74
C ILE A 362 0.95 -7.52 8.42
N ARG A 363 0.13 -8.01 7.49
CA ARG A 363 0.55 -8.44 6.16
C ARG A 363 0.46 -7.30 5.17
N TRP A 364 1.08 -7.50 4.01
CA TRP A 364 1.01 -6.55 2.91
C TRP A 364 -0.41 -5.99 2.69
N SER A 365 -0.47 -4.67 2.50
CA SER A 365 -1.68 -3.87 2.29
C SER A 365 -2.69 -3.96 3.45
N THR A 366 -2.24 -4.36 4.64
CA THR A 366 -3.04 -4.28 5.87
C THR A 366 -2.41 -3.34 6.89
N MET A 367 -3.28 -2.72 7.69
CA MET A 367 -2.93 -1.79 8.74
C MET A 367 -3.56 -2.25 10.05
N HIS A 368 -2.79 -2.23 11.13
CA HIS A 368 -3.35 -2.38 12.48
C HIS A 368 -3.17 -1.08 13.24
N SER A 369 -4.16 -0.73 14.04
CA SER A 369 -4.13 0.48 14.88
C SER A 369 -4.14 0.09 16.35
N PHE A 370 -3.38 0.82 17.17
CA PHE A 370 -3.19 0.56 18.59
C PHE A 370 -3.40 1.83 19.38
N ARG A 371 -4.00 1.73 20.56
CA ARG A 371 -4.31 2.90 21.37
C ARG A 371 -4.27 2.65 22.86
N PHE A 372 -3.99 3.73 23.59
CA PHE A 372 -4.04 3.78 25.04
C PHE A 372 -4.02 5.23 25.52
N VAL A 373 -4.40 5.43 26.78
CA VAL A 373 -4.20 6.69 27.51
C VAL A 373 -3.20 6.44 28.62
N ALA A 374 -2.17 7.28 28.72
CA ALA A 374 -1.18 7.24 29.79
C ALA A 374 -1.21 8.51 30.64
N ASN A 375 -0.83 8.39 31.92
CA ASN A 375 -0.61 9.52 32.83
C ASN A 375 0.79 10.17 32.69
N ALA A 376 1.41 10.02 31.53
CA ALA A 376 2.75 10.53 31.26
C ALA A 376 2.89 10.89 29.77
N PRO A 377 3.68 11.93 29.44
CA PRO A 377 4.06 12.24 28.07
C PRO A 377 5.10 11.25 27.55
N ALA A 378 5.28 11.20 26.22
CA ALA A 378 6.36 10.45 25.60
C ALA A 378 7.70 11.08 25.97
N THR A 379 8.65 10.27 26.44
CA THR A 379 10.03 10.71 26.73
C THR A 379 10.98 10.47 25.57
N THR A 380 10.62 9.54 24.68
CA THR A 380 11.28 9.21 23.42
C THR A 380 10.18 8.81 22.45
N VAL A 381 10.26 9.32 21.23
CA VAL A 381 9.27 9.05 20.18
C VAL A 381 9.91 8.25 19.07
#